data_AF-A0A958J748-F1
#
_entry.id   AF-A0A958J748-F1
#
_cell.length_a   1.000
_cell.length_b   1.000
_cell.length_c   1.000
_cell.angle_alpha   90.00
_cell.angle_beta   90.00
_cell.angle_gamma   90.00
#
_symmetry.space_group_name_H-M   'P 1'
#
loop_
_entity.id
_entity.type
_entity.pdbx_description
1 polymer ?
#
loop_
_entity_poly.entity_id
_entity_poly.type
_entity_poly.pdbx_seq_one_letter_code
_entity_poly.pdbx_strand_id
1 'polypeptide(L)' 'MAEHLVNFIGLFRGGKLIGAVGLEIYGAAALLRSLVVTGSEQGKGYGKQLYRAIIDKAREAGVGEIYLLT' A
#
# COMPACT_ATOMS: atom_id res chain seq x y z
N MET A 1 10.26 -20.15 9.94
CA MET A 1 10.25 -19.31 8.71
C MET A 1 9.48 -18.05 9.06
N ALA A 2 10.04 -16.87 8.79
CA ALA A 2 9.33 -15.63 9.11
C ALA A 2 8.10 -15.54 8.21
N GLU A 3 6.92 -15.55 8.82
CA GLU A 3 5.66 -15.32 8.12
C GLU A 3 5.69 -13.88 7.59
N HIS A 4 5.69 -13.71 6.27
CA HIS A 4 5.72 -12.39 5.65
C HIS A 4 4.34 -11.75 5.79
N LEU A 5 4.10 -11.09 6.94
CA LEU A 5 2.83 -10.42 7.20
C LEU A 5 2.72 -9.19 6.30
N VAL A 6 1.74 -9.20 5.41
CA VAL A 6 1.44 -8.04 4.54
C VAL A 6 0.58 -7.05 5.31
N ASN A 7 1.08 -5.83 5.46
CA ASN A 7 0.33 -4.73 6.06
C ASN A 7 -0.52 -4.05 5.00
N PHE A 8 -1.84 -3.98 5.19
CA PHE A 8 -2.75 -3.32 4.26
C PHE A 8 -3.27 -1.98 4.80
N ILE A 9 -3.42 -1.02 3.89
CA ILE A 9 -4.14 0.23 4.09
C ILE A 9 -5.34 0.23 3.15
N GLY A 10 -6.53 0.47 3.70
CA GLY A 10 -7.76 0.65 2.94
C GLY A 10 -8.19 2.11 2.90
N LEU A 11 -8.66 2.58 1.75
CA LEU A 11 -9.32 3.87 1.60
C LEU A 11 -10.83 3.67 1.59
N PHE A 12 -11.52 4.31 2.52
CA PHE A 12 -12.97 4.21 2.68
C PHE A 12 -13.67 5.54 2.36
N ARG A 13 -14.81 5.46 1.69
CA ARG A 13 -15.71 6.60 1.45
C ARG A 13 -17.14 6.19 1.78
N GLY A 14 -17.76 6.87 2.74
CA GLY A 14 -19.09 6.53 3.21
C GLY A 14 -19.19 5.08 3.73
N GLY A 15 -18.16 4.59 4.41
CA GLY A 15 -18.08 3.20 4.90
C GLY A 15 -17.77 2.14 3.84
N LYS A 16 -17.74 2.50 2.54
CA LYS A 16 -17.38 1.58 1.46
C LYS A 16 -15.89 1.62 1.20
N LEU A 17 -15.26 0.44 1.11
CA LEU A 17 -13.87 0.31 0.64
C LEU A 17 -13.80 0.64 -0.86
N ILE A 18 -13.03 1.67 -1.22
CA ILE A 18 -12.87 2.14 -2.61
C ILE A 18 -11.47 1.96 -3.16
N GLY A 19 -10.52 1.54 -2.33
CA GLY A 19 -9.17 1.20 -2.75
C GLY A 19 -8.34 0.62 -1.62
N ALA A 20 -7.26 -0.05 -1.97
CA ALA A 20 -6.35 -0.67 -1.02
C ALA A 20 -4.90 -0.65 -1.55
N VAL A 21 -3.96 -0.81 -0.64
CA VAL A 21 -2.55 -1.07 -0.93
C VAL A 21 -1.94 -1.89 0.19
N GLY A 22 -1.03 -2.79 -0.16
CA GLY A 22 -0.28 -3.63 0.77
C GLY A 22 1.22 -3.33 0.75
N LEU A 23 1.87 -3.64 1.87
CA LEU A 23 3.33 -3.58 2.02
C LEU A 23 3.81 -4.83 2.74
N GLU A 24 4.75 -5.52 2.10
CA GLU A 24 5.37 -6.72 2.62
C GLU A 24 6.84 -6.44 2.93
N ILE A 25 7.24 -6.53 4.19
CA ILE A 25 8.54 -6.03 4.67
C ILE A 25 9.55 -7.18 4.80
N TYR A 26 10.76 -6.93 4.31
CA TYR A 26 11.92 -7.82 4.28
C TYR A 26 13.15 -7.07 4.84
N GLY A 27 13.16 -6.83 6.16
CA GLY A 27 14.20 -6.04 6.79
C GLY A 27 14.20 -4.59 6.29
N ALA A 28 15.28 -4.16 5.65
CA ALA A 28 15.41 -2.80 5.11
C ALA A 28 14.74 -2.60 3.74
N ALA A 29 14.28 -3.68 3.10
CA ALA A 29 13.57 -3.64 1.84
C ALA A 29 12.10 -4.02 2.03
N ALA A 30 11.22 -3.59 1.12
CA ALA A 30 9.83 -4.02 1.10
C ALA A 30 9.29 -4.16 -0.32
N LEU A 31 8.22 -4.93 -0.44
CA LEU A 31 7.48 -5.11 -1.68
C LEU A 31 6.12 -4.42 -1.58
N LEU A 32 5.83 -3.55 -2.55
CA LEU A 32 4.52 -2.96 -2.69
C LEU A 32 3.57 -4.00 -3.30
N ARG A 33 2.40 -4.17 -2.68
CA ARG A 33 1.39 -5.17 -3.05
C ARG A 33 0.07 -4.50 -3.38
N SER A 34 -0.63 -5.04 -4.37
CA SER A 34 -2.07 -4.85 -4.57
C SER A 34 -2.58 -3.41 -4.47
N LEU A 35 -1.85 -2.42 -5.03
CA LEU A 35 -2.36 -1.05 -5.13
C LEU A 35 -3.52 -1.02 -6.12
N VAL A 36 -4.72 -0.77 -5.61
CA VAL A 36 -5.95 -0.85 -6.39
C VAL A 36 -6.93 0.23 -5.98
N VAL A 37 -7.68 0.75 -6.95
CA VAL A 37 -8.81 1.66 -6.74
C VAL A 37 -9.97 1.16 -7.59
N THR A 38 -11.17 1.13 -7.01
CA THR A 38 -12.41 0.73 -7.71
C THR A 38 -12.59 1.57 -8.98
N GLY A 39 -12.98 0.95 -10.09
CA GLY A 39 -13.06 1.62 -11.39
C GLY A 39 -13.81 2.95 -11.40
N SER A 40 -14.94 3.05 -10.69
CA SER A 40 -15.74 4.29 -10.58
C SER A 40 -15.06 5.45 -9.84
N GLU A 41 -13.97 5.17 -9.13
CA GLU A 41 -13.20 6.15 -8.35
C GLU A 41 -11.80 6.44 -8.94
N GLN A 42 -11.46 5.83 -10.08
CA GLN A 42 -10.20 6.10 -10.77
C GLN A 42 -10.15 7.52 -11.36
N GLY A 43 -8.94 8.01 -11.64
CA GLY A 43 -8.71 9.38 -12.15
C GLY A 43 -8.84 10.49 -11.10
N LYS A 44 -9.28 10.18 -9.88
CA LYS A 44 -9.50 11.16 -8.79
C LYS A 44 -8.31 11.34 -7.85
N GLY A 45 -7.17 10.70 -8.14
CA GLY A 45 -5.95 10.79 -7.33
C GLY A 45 -5.85 9.83 -6.13
N TYR A 46 -6.85 8.97 -5.88
CA TYR A 46 -6.84 8.05 -4.74
C TYR A 46 -5.71 7.03 -4.75
N GLY A 47 -5.25 6.59 -5.93
CA GLY A 47 -4.07 5.73 -6.03
C GLY A 47 -2.81 6.41 -5.49
N LYS A 48 -2.64 7.71 -5.78
CA LYS A 48 -1.54 8.52 -5.25
C LYS A 48 -1.65 8.73 -3.74
N GLN A 49 -2.88 8.87 -3.23
CA GLN A 49 -3.13 8.97 -1.80
C GLN A 49 -2.74 7.68 -1.06
N LEU A 50 -3.20 6.52 -1.54
CA LEU A 50 -2.84 5.21 -1.01
C LEU A 50 -1.32 4.98 -1.08
N TYR A 51 -0.71 5.30 -2.22
CA TYR A 51 0.75 5.21 -2.39
C TYR A 51 1.49 6.03 -1.33
N ARG A 52 1.13 7.30 -1.13
CA ARG A 52 1.79 8.13 -0.09
C ARG A 52 1.65 7.51 1.30
N ALA A 53 0.45 7.09 1.67
CA ALA A 53 0.18 6.49 2.97
C ALA A 53 1.04 5.23 3.22
N ILE A 54 1.23 4.39 2.21
CA ILE A 54 2.04 3.17 2.37
C ILE A 54 3.54 3.45 2.37
N ILE A 55 4.01 4.49 1.66
CA ILE A 55 5.41 4.92 1.73
C ILE A 55 5.74 5.48 3.12
N ASP A 56 4.83 6.25 3.72
CA ASP A 56 5.05 6.79 5.07
C ASP A 56 5.09 5.65 6.11
N LYS A 57 4.19 4.66 5.98
CA LYS A 57 4.25 3.42 6.77
C LYS A 57 5.58 2.68 6.63
N ALA A 58 6.14 2.61 5.41
CA ALA A 58 7.42 1.96 5.17
C ALA A 58 8.58 2.70 5.85
N ARG A 59 8.58 4.04 5.80
CA ARG A 59 9.58 4.88 6.47
C ARG A 59 9.54 4.72 7.98
N GLU A 60 8.34 4.72 8.57
CA GLU A 60 8.13 4.46 10.00
C GLU A 60 8.68 3.08 10.42
N ALA A 61 8.63 2.11 9.50
CA ALA A 61 9.18 0.76 9.71
C ALA A 61 10.68 0.64 9.40
N GLY A 62 11.37 1.73 9.06
CA GLY A 62 12.81 1.72 8.75
C GLY A 62 13.18 1.10 7.40
N VAL A 63 12.20 0.97 6.49
CA VAL A 63 12.43 0.50 5.12
C VAL A 63 13.11 1.60 4.29
N GLY A 64 14.26 1.29 3.70
CA GLY A 64 15.00 2.19 2.82
C GLY A 64 14.67 2.01 1.33
N GLU A 65 14.24 0.82 0.93
CA GLU A 65 14.00 0.47 -0.48
C GLU A 65 12.65 -0.24 -0.65
N ILE A 66 11.91 0.15 -1.69
CA ILE A 66 10.61 -0.45 -2.02
C ILE A 66 10.61 -0.85 -3.48
N TYR A 67 10.28 -2.11 -3.74
CA TYR A 67 10.16 -2.64 -5.09
C TYR A 67 8.70 -2.94 -5.45
N LEU A 68 8.41 -2.79 -6.73
CA LEU A 68 7.15 -3.20 -7.33
C LEU A 68 7.45 -4.32 -8.34
N LEU A 69 6.68 -5.39 -8.28
CA LEU A 69 6.74 -6.48 -9.26
C LEU A 69 5.57 -6.28 -10.23
N THR A 70 5.86 -6.17 -11.52
CA THR A 70 4.88 -5.98 -12.61
C THR A 70 5.09 -7.00 -13.72
#